data_AF-A0AAV9UQN8-F1
#
_entry.id   AF-A0AAV9UQN8-F1
#
_cell.length_a   1.000
_cell.length_b   1.000
_cell.length_c   1.000
_cell.angle_alpha   90.00
_cell.angle_beta   90.00
_cell.angle_gamma   90.00
#
_symmetry.space_group_name_H-M   'P 1'
#
loop_
_entity.id
_entity.type
_entity.pdbx_description
1 polymer ?
#
loop_
_entity_poly.entity_id
_entity_poly.type
_entity_poly.pdbx_seq_one_letter_code
_entity_poly.pdbx_strand_id
1 'polypeptide(L)'
;MSDEPFKMQSSVDPTTADVSIDKLKDQNPFAPTHKVDTVPKDPTVTHFHSFFYDTFTWKYPRTTGLLFASSLSFLLLGHYVNILRYAFKGAYITFAATAAFEYLGRPTTGTGFMTQVRPQRYYTIPRENLEMVFAEIHEFLNFIVLEFQRVIFVENLTVTITSFVFSLIGYFLVKFMPIWSLLILADVLLFTTPLVYLQNQELIDHHVRRASAVANDQIQNARGLAEKHTADYSAKAKAYATDLTDKFVGAYQGRQKITKPDTPPADAPVAAETTGVQVAS
;
A
#
# COMPACT_ATOMS: atom_id res chain seq x y z
N MET A 1 50.32 52.14 -26.18
CA MET A 1 51.63 51.44 -26.13
C MET A 1 52.15 51.72 -24.73
N SER A 2 51.97 50.85 -23.73
CA SER A 2 51.59 49.44 -23.72
C SER A 2 51.03 49.12 -22.33
N ASP A 3 49.85 48.51 -22.27
CA ASP A 3 49.33 47.86 -21.06
C ASP A 3 49.61 46.35 -21.20
N GLU A 4 50.33 45.77 -20.24
CA GLU A 4 50.58 44.33 -20.19
C GLU A 4 49.37 43.57 -19.63
N PRO A 5 48.93 42.47 -20.28
CA PRO A 5 48.12 41.47 -19.62
C PRO A 5 48.99 40.32 -19.09
N PHE A 6 48.79 40.05 -17.80
CA PHE A 6 49.28 38.90 -17.05
C PHE A 6 48.93 37.58 -17.76
N LYS A 7 49.93 36.80 -18.16
CA LYS A 7 49.79 35.50 -18.82
C LYS A 7 50.14 34.40 -17.82
N MET A 8 49.13 33.71 -17.27
CA MET A 8 49.36 32.48 -16.50
C MET A 8 49.81 31.38 -17.45
N GLN A 9 51.08 30.98 -17.31
CA GLN A 9 51.69 29.88 -18.05
C GLN A 9 51.35 28.57 -17.34
N SER A 10 50.63 27.68 -18.02
CA SER A 10 50.49 26.28 -17.63
C SER A 10 51.84 25.58 -17.80
N SER A 11 52.47 25.19 -16.71
CA SER A 11 53.55 24.20 -16.72
C SER A 11 53.14 23.07 -15.79
N VAL A 12 52.52 22.06 -16.38
CA VAL A 12 52.33 20.75 -15.76
C VAL A 12 53.67 20.04 -15.83
N ASP A 13 54.25 19.72 -14.67
CA ASP A 13 55.24 18.66 -14.53
C ASP A 13 54.57 17.48 -13.78
N PRO A 14 54.40 16.31 -14.40
CA PRO A 14 53.60 15.22 -13.84
C PRO A 14 54.53 14.24 -13.12
N THR A 15 54.95 14.56 -11.91
CA THR A 15 55.50 13.51 -11.03
C THR A 15 55.18 13.82 -9.57
N THR A 16 54.62 12.83 -8.89
CA THR A 16 54.38 12.77 -7.43
C THR A 16 53.18 13.55 -6.87
N ALA A 17 51.97 13.08 -7.15
CA ALA A 17 50.84 13.15 -6.20
C ALA A 17 49.68 12.21 -6.60
N ASP A 18 49.97 10.93 -6.88
CA ASP A 18 48.92 9.91 -6.91
C ASP A 18 48.71 9.37 -5.50
N VAL A 19 48.11 10.19 -4.64
CA VAL A 19 47.50 9.68 -3.42
C VAL A 19 46.14 9.13 -3.83
N SER A 20 46.14 7.84 -4.18
CA SER A 20 44.94 7.08 -4.47
C SER A 20 43.90 7.29 -3.37
N ILE A 21 42.85 8.05 -3.71
CA ILE A 21 41.61 8.24 -2.95
C ILE A 21 40.96 6.91 -2.53
N ASP A 22 41.27 5.81 -3.22
CA ASP A 22 40.86 4.46 -2.85
C ASP A 22 41.55 3.96 -1.55
N LYS A 23 42.81 4.34 -1.32
CA LYS A 23 43.58 3.89 -0.14
C LYS A 23 43.09 4.53 1.16
N LEU A 24 42.45 5.70 1.08
CA LEU A 24 41.86 6.40 2.24
C LEU A 24 40.50 5.83 2.63
N LYS A 25 39.82 5.13 1.71
CA LYS A 25 38.51 4.53 1.96
C LYS A 25 38.61 3.20 2.72
N ASP A 26 39.69 2.45 2.49
CA ASP A 26 39.98 1.19 3.18
C ASP A 26 40.45 1.35 4.64
N GLN A 27 40.86 2.56 5.04
CA GLN A 27 41.35 2.84 6.40
C GLN A 27 40.31 3.46 7.33
N ASN A 28 39.04 3.56 6.94
CA ASN A 28 38.01 4.13 7.81
C ASN A 28 37.46 3.05 8.78
N PRO A 29 37.81 3.08 10.08
CA PRO A 29 37.37 2.08 11.06
C PRO A 29 35.86 2.19 11.40
N PHE A 30 35.17 3.20 10.86
CA PHE A 30 33.73 3.41 11.01
C PHE A 30 32.95 3.16 9.71
N ALA A 31 33.61 2.65 8.67
CA ALA A 31 32.88 2.14 7.51
C ALA A 31 32.02 0.95 7.97
N PRO A 32 30.70 0.94 7.73
CA PRO A 32 29.88 -0.20 8.08
C PRO A 32 30.41 -1.43 7.33
N THR A 33 31.04 -2.34 8.07
CA THR A 33 31.58 -3.62 7.58
C THR A 33 30.49 -4.66 7.31
N HIS A 34 29.23 -4.22 7.23
CA HIS A 34 28.23 -5.00 6.55
C HIS A 34 28.44 -4.82 5.05
N LYS A 35 28.93 -5.88 4.40
CA LYS A 35 28.37 -6.22 3.10
C LYS A 35 26.86 -6.17 3.30
N VAL A 36 26.23 -5.08 2.86
CA VAL A 36 24.83 -5.13 2.51
C VAL A 36 24.84 -6.16 1.41
N ASP A 37 24.49 -7.40 1.76
CA ASP A 37 24.12 -8.38 0.77
C ASP A 37 23.11 -7.65 -0.10
N THR A 38 23.54 -7.29 -1.30
CA THR A 38 22.65 -6.81 -2.33
C THR A 38 21.56 -7.86 -2.38
N VAL A 39 20.39 -7.52 -1.84
CA VAL A 39 19.19 -8.34 -1.92
C VAL A 39 19.15 -8.82 -3.36
N PRO A 40 19.30 -10.13 -3.61
CA PRO A 40 19.31 -10.63 -4.96
C PRO A 40 18.04 -10.13 -5.62
N LYS A 41 18.19 -9.50 -6.77
CA LYS A 41 17.09 -9.08 -7.62
C LYS A 41 16.29 -10.34 -7.98
N ASP A 42 15.25 -10.57 -7.19
CA ASP A 42 14.13 -11.51 -7.31
C ASP A 42 14.39 -12.85 -8.04
N PRO A 43 14.85 -13.89 -7.32
CA PRO A 43 14.46 -15.28 -7.60
C PRO A 43 13.29 -15.74 -6.70
N THR A 44 12.86 -14.88 -5.75
CA THR A 44 11.79 -15.11 -4.78
C THR A 44 10.40 -14.79 -5.30
N VAL A 45 10.23 -14.61 -6.62
CA VAL A 45 8.94 -14.80 -7.29
C VAL A 45 8.62 -16.30 -7.43
N THR A 46 8.76 -16.95 -6.27
CA THR A 46 7.86 -17.91 -5.64
C THR A 46 7.42 -19.09 -6.48
N HIS A 47 7.97 -20.27 -6.13
CA HIS A 47 7.33 -21.57 -6.34
C HIS A 47 5.80 -21.50 -6.07
N PHE A 48 5.40 -20.74 -5.04
CA PHE A 48 4.01 -20.45 -4.71
C PHE A 48 3.19 -19.79 -5.83
N HIS A 49 3.73 -18.83 -6.58
CA HIS A 49 2.98 -18.19 -7.67
C HIS A 49 2.54 -19.22 -8.71
N SER A 50 3.44 -20.12 -9.09
CA SER A 50 3.13 -21.18 -10.06
C SER A 50 2.14 -22.21 -9.50
N PHE A 51 2.31 -22.61 -8.23
CA PHE A 51 1.40 -23.54 -7.56
C PHE A 51 0.00 -22.96 -7.39
N PHE A 52 -0.10 -21.72 -6.91
CA PHE A 52 -1.38 -21.03 -6.75
C PHE A 52 -2.04 -20.78 -8.10
N TYR A 53 -1.28 -20.34 -9.10
CA TYR A 53 -1.82 -20.14 -10.44
C TYR A 53 -2.38 -21.45 -11.01
N ASP A 54 -1.60 -22.54 -11.01
CA ASP A 54 -2.05 -23.83 -11.55
C ASP A 54 -3.25 -24.41 -10.75
N THR A 55 -3.26 -24.23 -9.43
CA THR A 55 -4.33 -24.70 -8.56
C THR A 55 -5.61 -23.91 -8.81
N PHE A 56 -5.55 -22.57 -8.73
CA PHE A 56 -6.72 -21.69 -8.79
C PHE A 56 -7.28 -21.50 -10.21
N THR A 57 -6.46 -21.71 -11.25
CA THR A 57 -6.88 -21.73 -12.66
C THR A 57 -7.63 -23.03 -13.02
N TRP A 58 -7.76 -23.99 -12.09
CA TRP A 58 -8.37 -25.31 -12.33
C TRP A 58 -7.71 -26.11 -13.46
N LYS A 59 -6.41 -25.88 -13.70
CA LYS A 59 -5.65 -26.60 -14.73
C LYS A 59 -5.72 -28.12 -14.54
N TYR A 60 -5.73 -28.58 -13.29
CA TYR A 60 -5.95 -29.96 -12.90
C TYR A 60 -7.26 -30.09 -12.09
N PRO A 61 -8.43 -30.20 -12.74
CA PRO A 61 -9.73 -30.01 -12.09
C PRO A 61 -10.02 -31.03 -10.98
N ARG A 62 -9.47 -32.25 -11.08
CA ARG A 62 -9.61 -33.26 -10.03
C ARG A 62 -8.84 -32.89 -8.76
N THR A 63 -7.60 -32.44 -8.91
CA THR A 63 -6.75 -32.05 -7.80
C THR A 63 -7.25 -30.76 -7.15
N THR A 64 -7.54 -29.73 -7.95
CA THR A 64 -8.13 -28.48 -7.47
C THR A 64 -9.48 -28.71 -6.80
N GLY A 65 -10.36 -29.53 -7.40
CA GLY A 65 -11.66 -29.86 -6.82
C GLY A 65 -11.54 -30.60 -5.48
N LEU A 66 -10.55 -31.49 -5.34
CA LEU A 66 -10.28 -32.17 -4.07
C LEU A 66 -9.74 -31.19 -3.02
N LEU A 67 -8.83 -30.29 -3.39
CA LEU A 67 -8.31 -29.26 -2.48
C LEU A 67 -9.42 -28.31 -2.02
N PHE A 68 -10.28 -27.88 -2.93
CA PHE A 68 -11.45 -27.06 -2.62
C PHE A 68 -12.42 -27.80 -1.69
N ALA A 69 -12.82 -29.03 -2.03
CA ALA A 69 -13.71 -29.83 -1.20
C ALA A 69 -13.10 -30.14 0.18
N SER A 70 -11.80 -30.38 0.25
CA SER A 70 -11.07 -30.60 1.50
C SER A 70 -11.03 -29.34 2.36
N SER A 71 -10.67 -28.18 1.78
CA SER A 71 -10.66 -26.88 2.46
C SER A 71 -12.04 -26.52 3.00
N LEU A 72 -13.05 -26.61 2.14
CA LEU A 72 -14.44 -26.34 2.49
C LEU A 72 -14.95 -27.32 3.55
N SER A 73 -14.65 -28.61 3.40
CA SER A 73 -15.01 -29.62 4.41
C SER A 73 -14.32 -29.34 5.73
N PHE A 74 -13.06 -28.88 5.73
CA PHE A 74 -12.34 -28.52 6.95
C PHE A 74 -12.99 -27.32 7.65
N LEU A 75 -13.38 -26.29 6.90
CA LEU A 75 -14.11 -25.13 7.43
C LEU A 75 -15.46 -25.53 8.04
N LEU A 76 -16.23 -26.36 7.32
CA LEU A 76 -17.52 -26.85 7.80
C LEU A 76 -17.36 -27.76 9.03
N LEU A 77 -16.40 -28.69 8.99
CA LEU A 77 -16.14 -29.60 10.10
C LEU A 77 -15.66 -28.82 11.33
N GLY A 78 -14.79 -27.81 11.17
CA GLY A 78 -14.35 -26.95 12.26
C GLY A 78 -15.47 -26.13 12.90
N HIS A 79 -16.48 -25.73 12.11
CA HIS A 79 -17.64 -25.01 12.63
C HIS A 79 -18.66 -25.92 13.33
N TYR A 80 -19.01 -27.05 12.70
CA TYR A 80 -20.09 -27.92 13.17
C TYR A 80 -19.60 -29.00 14.16
N VAL A 81 -18.36 -29.44 14.03
CA VAL A 81 -17.76 -30.39 14.97
C VAL A 81 -17.06 -29.59 16.05
N ASN A 82 -17.55 -29.71 17.28
CA ASN A 82 -16.88 -29.15 18.43
C ASN A 82 -15.66 -30.02 18.78
N ILE A 83 -14.60 -29.89 17.99
CA ILE A 83 -13.36 -30.66 18.07
C ILE A 83 -12.81 -30.59 19.49
N LEU A 84 -12.84 -29.40 20.10
CA LEU A 84 -12.34 -29.19 21.45
C LEU A 84 -13.14 -29.99 22.49
N ARG A 85 -14.47 -30.00 22.40
CA ARG A 85 -15.33 -30.81 23.28
C ARG A 85 -15.04 -32.30 23.13
N TYR A 86 -14.89 -32.78 21.90
CA TYR A 86 -14.60 -34.20 21.66
C TYR A 86 -13.18 -34.59 22.06
N ALA A 87 -12.21 -33.70 21.89
CA ALA A 87 -10.84 -33.88 22.35
C ALA A 87 -10.79 -33.98 23.87
N PHE A 88 -11.41 -33.05 24.60
CA PHE A 88 -11.52 -33.14 26.06
C PHE A 88 -12.32 -34.36 26.50
N LYS A 89 -13.37 -34.74 25.73
CA LYS A 89 -14.13 -35.96 25.99
C LYS A 89 -13.25 -37.20 25.90
N GLY A 90 -12.49 -37.33 24.83
CA GLY A 90 -11.52 -38.42 24.65
C GLY A 90 -10.47 -38.41 25.75
N ALA A 91 -9.90 -37.24 26.06
CA ALA A 91 -8.88 -37.10 27.10
C ALA A 91 -9.39 -37.54 28.48
N TYR A 92 -10.55 -37.03 28.95
CA TYR A 92 -11.05 -37.41 30.28
C TYR A 92 -11.44 -38.88 30.33
N ILE A 93 -12.01 -39.46 29.26
CA ILE A 93 -12.34 -40.89 29.21
C ILE A 93 -11.05 -41.72 29.31
N THR A 94 -10.03 -41.38 28.53
CA THR A 94 -8.73 -42.08 28.56
C THR A 94 -8.06 -41.96 29.93
N PHE A 95 -8.03 -40.77 30.53
CA PHE A 95 -7.46 -40.57 31.86
C PHE A 95 -8.26 -41.30 32.94
N ALA A 96 -9.60 -41.25 32.89
CA ALA A 96 -10.47 -41.95 33.83
C ALA A 96 -10.34 -43.48 33.71
N ALA A 97 -10.31 -44.01 32.48
CA ALA A 97 -10.08 -45.43 32.22
C ALA A 97 -8.71 -45.86 32.76
N THR A 98 -7.66 -45.09 32.45
CA THR A 98 -6.29 -45.36 32.94
C THR A 98 -6.23 -45.35 34.47
N ALA A 99 -6.85 -44.35 35.11
CA ALA A 99 -6.92 -44.26 36.57
C ALA A 99 -7.71 -45.42 37.20
N ALA A 100 -8.82 -45.84 36.57
CA ALA A 100 -9.62 -46.96 37.03
C ALA A 100 -8.85 -48.29 36.93
N PHE A 101 -8.15 -48.53 35.81
CA PHE A 101 -7.29 -49.72 35.65
C PHE A 101 -6.15 -49.76 36.67
N GLU A 102 -5.55 -48.62 36.97
CA GLU A 102 -4.48 -48.51 37.97
C GLU A 102 -5.02 -48.74 39.39
N TYR A 103 -6.17 -48.15 39.75
CA TYR A 103 -6.75 -48.27 41.08
C TYR A 103 -7.30 -49.68 41.36
N LEU A 104 -8.03 -50.26 40.40
CA LEU A 104 -8.61 -51.60 40.53
C LEU A 104 -7.58 -52.72 40.34
N GLY A 105 -6.50 -52.46 39.59
CA GLY A 105 -5.44 -53.43 39.31
C GLY A 105 -4.40 -53.60 40.41
N ARG A 106 -4.22 -52.59 41.26
CA ARG A 106 -3.29 -52.64 42.39
C ARG A 106 -3.56 -53.77 43.39
N PRO A 107 -4.80 -53.99 43.87
CA PRO A 107 -5.07 -55.06 44.85
C PRO A 107 -4.89 -56.47 44.29
N THR A 108 -5.00 -56.69 42.98
CA THR A 108 -4.84 -58.03 42.37
C THR A 108 -3.43 -58.33 41.89
N THR A 109 -2.70 -57.31 41.43
CA THR A 109 -1.43 -57.48 40.69
C THR A 109 -0.21 -56.95 41.47
N GLY A 110 -0.40 -56.26 42.60
CA GLY A 110 0.67 -55.72 43.46
C GLY A 110 1.39 -54.50 42.88
N THR A 111 1.37 -54.33 41.56
CA THR A 111 1.78 -53.14 40.80
C THR A 111 0.70 -52.88 39.74
N GLY A 112 0.32 -51.62 39.50
CA GLY A 112 -0.82 -51.32 38.64
C GLY A 112 -0.61 -51.69 37.17
N PHE A 113 -1.68 -52.18 36.51
CA PHE A 113 -1.62 -52.78 35.17
C PHE A 113 -1.00 -51.86 34.11
N MET A 114 -1.25 -50.55 34.16
CA MET A 114 -0.72 -49.63 33.17
C MET A 114 0.78 -49.40 33.31
N THR A 115 1.33 -49.59 34.51
CA THR A 115 2.77 -49.48 34.80
C THR A 115 3.54 -50.66 34.18
N GLN A 116 2.90 -51.82 34.01
CA GLN A 116 3.51 -52.99 33.38
C GLN A 116 3.54 -52.91 31.85
N VAL A 117 2.62 -52.15 31.23
CA VAL A 117 2.50 -51.97 29.77
C VAL A 117 3.30 -50.76 29.28
N ARG A 118 4.33 -50.34 30.03
CA ARG A 118 5.13 -49.15 29.69
C ARG A 118 5.81 -49.31 28.32
N PRO A 119 5.64 -48.38 27.36
CA PRO A 119 6.31 -48.45 26.07
C PRO A 119 7.83 -48.27 26.22
N GLN A 120 8.63 -49.05 25.47
CA GLN A 120 10.10 -48.94 25.49
C GLN A 120 10.64 -47.71 24.75
N ARG A 121 9.83 -47.09 23.86
CA ARG A 121 10.16 -45.82 23.21
C ARG A 121 8.95 -44.91 23.20
N TYR A 122 9.18 -43.65 23.56
CA TYR A 122 8.22 -42.57 23.33
C TYR A 122 8.44 -42.03 21.91
N TYR A 123 7.36 -41.84 21.17
CA TYR A 123 7.42 -41.19 19.86
C TYR A 123 7.69 -39.69 20.05
N THR A 124 8.78 -39.20 19.48
CA THR A 124 9.11 -37.77 19.43
C THR A 124 8.83 -37.22 18.05
N ILE A 125 8.44 -35.95 17.96
CA ILE A 125 8.27 -35.27 16.68
C ILE A 125 9.67 -34.88 16.17
N PRO A 126 10.05 -35.23 14.92
CA PRO A 126 11.34 -34.86 14.33
C PRO A 126 11.47 -33.33 14.21
N ARG A 127 12.65 -32.81 14.56
CA ARG A 127 12.91 -31.36 14.56
C ARG A 127 12.89 -30.78 13.15
N GLU A 128 13.32 -31.56 12.18
CA GLU A 128 13.44 -31.20 10.78
C GLU A 128 12.09 -30.75 10.21
N ASN A 129 11.00 -31.44 10.60
CA ASN A 129 9.65 -31.09 10.19
C ASN A 129 9.19 -29.76 10.81
N LEU A 130 9.58 -29.49 12.06
CA LEU A 130 9.24 -28.24 12.72
C LEU A 130 9.99 -27.08 12.06
N GLU A 131 11.29 -27.24 11.81
CA GLU A 131 12.10 -26.19 11.18
C GLU A 131 11.60 -25.85 9.78
N MET A 132 11.21 -26.84 9.00
CA MET A 132 10.59 -26.63 7.69
C MET A 132 9.30 -25.80 7.80
N VAL A 133 8.39 -26.17 8.70
CA VAL A 133 7.13 -25.43 8.88
C VAL A 133 7.37 -24.01 9.39
N PHE A 134 8.28 -23.84 10.34
CA PHE A 134 8.63 -22.52 10.86
C PHE A 134 9.30 -21.63 9.82
N ALA A 135 10.16 -22.20 8.97
CA ALA A 135 10.77 -21.48 7.85
C ALA A 135 9.70 -20.96 6.88
N GLU A 136 8.75 -21.83 6.49
CA GLU A 136 7.67 -21.46 5.59
C GLU A 136 6.77 -20.36 6.17
N ILE A 137 6.42 -20.48 7.46
CA ILE A 137 5.63 -19.46 8.17
C ILE A 137 6.38 -18.13 8.22
N HIS A 138 7.69 -18.17 8.48
CA HIS A 138 8.51 -16.97 8.54
C HIS A 138 8.57 -16.25 7.20
N GLU A 139 8.81 -16.98 6.10
CA GLU A 139 8.80 -16.42 4.75
C GLU A 139 7.43 -15.84 4.38
N PHE A 140 6.35 -16.57 4.69
CA PHE A 140 4.99 -16.11 4.45
C PHE A 140 4.64 -14.81 5.19
N LEU A 141 5.02 -14.71 6.46
CA LEU A 141 4.80 -13.49 7.25
C LEU A 141 5.60 -12.31 6.69
N ASN A 142 6.86 -12.54 6.31
CA ASN A 142 7.67 -11.50 5.66
C ASN A 142 7.02 -11.05 4.35
N PHE A 143 6.52 -11.98 3.53
CA PHE A 143 5.78 -11.65 2.30
C PHE A 143 4.56 -10.78 2.58
N ILE A 144 3.72 -11.13 3.56
CA ILE A 144 2.55 -10.32 3.93
C ILE A 144 2.96 -8.90 4.34
N VAL A 145 3.97 -8.78 5.20
CA VAL A 145 4.42 -7.47 5.70
C VAL A 145 4.95 -6.60 4.56
N LEU A 146 5.76 -7.18 3.67
CA LEU A 146 6.28 -6.48 2.50
C LEU A 146 5.14 -6.05 1.58
N GLU A 147 4.24 -6.95 1.21
CA GLU A 147 3.14 -6.63 0.29
C GLU A 147 2.18 -5.59 0.89
N PHE A 148 1.93 -5.65 2.20
CA PHE A 148 1.15 -4.62 2.89
C PHE A 148 1.82 -3.24 2.82
N GLN A 149 3.14 -3.18 3.03
CA GLN A 149 3.91 -1.95 2.85
C GLN A 149 3.80 -1.44 1.40
N ARG A 150 3.93 -2.32 0.40
CA ARG A 150 3.77 -1.95 -1.01
C ARG A 150 2.41 -1.31 -1.31
N VAL A 151 1.34 -1.86 -0.73
CA VAL A 151 -0.03 -1.34 -0.89
C VAL A 151 -0.17 0.06 -0.27
N ILE A 152 0.36 0.27 0.93
CA ILE A 152 0.30 1.57 1.64
C ILE A 152 1.16 2.62 0.93
N PHE A 153 2.36 2.25 0.49
CA PHE A 153 3.26 3.16 -0.22
C PHE A 153 2.90 3.33 -1.70
N VAL A 154 1.82 2.68 -2.17
CA VAL A 154 1.31 2.78 -3.54
C VAL A 154 2.38 2.44 -4.57
N GLU A 155 3.16 1.37 -4.31
CA GLU A 155 4.16 0.89 -5.27
C GLU A 155 3.48 0.45 -6.58
N ASN A 156 2.24 -0.06 -6.49
CA ASN A 156 1.39 -0.29 -7.64
C ASN A 156 -0.03 0.25 -7.37
N LEU A 157 -0.42 1.29 -8.12
CA LEU A 157 -1.73 1.92 -8.01
C LEU A 157 -2.89 0.95 -8.22
N THR A 158 -2.75 -0.01 -9.15
CA THR A 158 -3.79 -1.00 -9.44
C THR A 158 -4.05 -1.88 -8.22
N VAL A 159 -2.98 -2.32 -7.55
CA VAL A 159 -3.07 -3.16 -6.35
C VAL A 159 -3.68 -2.36 -5.20
N THR A 160 -3.28 -1.10 -5.00
CA THR A 160 -3.86 -0.24 -3.96
C THR A 160 -5.36 0.02 -4.18
N ILE A 161 -5.78 0.36 -5.40
CA ILE A 161 -7.21 0.56 -5.73
C ILE A 161 -7.98 -0.74 -5.52
N THR A 162 -7.43 -1.86 -5.98
CA THR A 162 -8.05 -3.18 -5.81
C THR A 162 -8.22 -3.52 -4.32
N SER A 163 -7.18 -3.32 -3.51
CA SER A 163 -7.22 -3.49 -2.05
C SER A 163 -8.24 -2.57 -1.38
N PHE A 164 -8.39 -1.33 -1.84
CA PHE A 164 -9.43 -0.42 -1.36
C PHE A 164 -10.83 -0.97 -1.65
N VAL A 165 -11.09 -1.43 -2.87
CA VAL A 165 -12.38 -2.02 -3.25
C VAL A 165 -12.66 -3.29 -2.44
N PHE A 166 -11.68 -4.19 -2.30
CA PHE A 166 -11.80 -5.39 -1.46
C PHE A 166 -12.08 -5.06 0.01
N SER A 167 -11.39 -4.07 0.57
CA SER A 167 -11.60 -3.60 1.94
C SER A 167 -12.99 -3.01 2.12
N LEU A 168 -13.48 -2.22 1.16
CA LEU A 168 -14.82 -1.65 1.17
C LEU A 168 -15.90 -2.74 1.14
N ILE A 169 -15.76 -3.72 0.24
CA ILE A 169 -16.67 -4.87 0.17
C ILE A 169 -16.61 -5.65 1.49
N GLY A 170 -15.41 -5.96 1.98
CA GLY A 170 -15.20 -6.67 3.25
C GLY A 170 -15.88 -5.97 4.43
N TYR A 171 -15.76 -4.64 4.53
CA TYR A 171 -16.43 -3.84 5.55
C TYR A 171 -17.95 -4.05 5.54
N PHE A 172 -18.58 -4.01 4.36
CA PHE A 172 -20.02 -4.26 4.26
C PHE A 172 -20.35 -5.72 4.57
N LEU A 173 -19.59 -6.69 4.07
CA LEU A 173 -19.84 -8.12 4.28
C LEU A 173 -19.82 -8.51 5.76
N VAL A 174 -18.87 -7.98 6.54
CA VAL A 174 -18.79 -8.22 8.01
C VAL A 174 -20.03 -7.69 8.73
N LYS A 175 -20.66 -6.62 8.23
CA LYS A 175 -21.92 -6.11 8.78
C LYS A 175 -23.11 -7.04 8.51
N PHE A 176 -23.11 -7.76 7.39
CA PHE A 176 -24.24 -8.59 6.96
C PHE A 176 -24.15 -10.05 7.42
N MET A 177 -22.93 -10.60 7.58
CA MET A 177 -22.73 -12.03 7.82
C MET A 177 -21.78 -12.32 8.98
N PRO A 178 -21.97 -13.43 9.72
CA PRO A 178 -21.03 -13.86 10.73
C PRO A 178 -19.70 -14.26 10.10
N ILE A 179 -18.62 -14.16 10.88
CA ILE A 179 -17.25 -14.40 10.38
C ILE A 179 -17.07 -15.81 9.78
N TRP A 180 -17.79 -16.81 10.28
CA TRP A 180 -17.78 -18.17 9.74
C TRP A 180 -18.31 -18.24 8.30
N SER A 181 -19.43 -17.57 8.02
CA SER A 181 -19.97 -17.47 6.67
C SER A 181 -19.04 -16.69 5.75
N LEU A 182 -18.34 -15.68 6.28
CA LEU A 182 -17.34 -14.93 5.54
C LEU A 182 -16.16 -15.80 5.13
N LEU A 183 -15.68 -16.68 6.01
CA LEU A 183 -14.59 -17.63 5.71
C LEU A 183 -14.99 -18.62 4.61
N ILE A 184 -16.20 -19.19 4.70
CA ILE A 184 -16.73 -20.10 3.67
C ILE A 184 -16.87 -19.35 2.34
N LEU A 185 -17.42 -18.14 2.36
CA LEU A 185 -17.57 -17.32 1.16
C LEU A 185 -16.22 -16.97 0.54
N ALA A 186 -15.23 -16.63 1.37
CA ALA A 186 -13.87 -16.34 0.91
C ALA A 186 -13.22 -17.56 0.24
N ASP A 187 -13.36 -18.76 0.83
CA ASP A 187 -12.86 -20.00 0.23
C ASP A 187 -13.54 -20.30 -1.11
N VAL A 188 -14.87 -20.17 -1.17
CA VAL A 188 -15.62 -20.32 -2.43
C VAL A 188 -15.15 -19.32 -3.47
N LEU A 189 -15.03 -18.03 -3.12
CA LEU A 189 -14.58 -16.99 -4.04
C LEU A 189 -13.13 -17.24 -4.49
N LEU A 190 -12.25 -17.70 -3.62
CA LEU A 190 -10.85 -17.97 -3.94
C LEU A 190 -10.72 -19.03 -5.04
N PHE A 191 -11.51 -20.10 -4.98
CA PHE A 191 -11.50 -21.16 -5.99
C PHE A 191 -12.37 -20.87 -7.22
N THR A 192 -13.44 -20.08 -7.09
CA THR A 192 -14.37 -19.83 -8.21
C THR A 192 -14.06 -18.57 -9.01
N THR A 193 -13.53 -17.52 -8.39
CA THR A 193 -13.25 -16.24 -9.07
C THR A 193 -12.30 -16.40 -10.27
N PRO A 194 -11.13 -17.06 -10.14
CA PRO A 194 -10.22 -17.24 -11.28
C PRO A 194 -10.84 -18.11 -12.37
N LEU A 195 -11.62 -19.14 -12.00
CA LEU A 195 -12.31 -20.02 -12.95
C LEU A 195 -13.35 -19.24 -13.77
N VAL A 196 -14.20 -18.46 -13.11
CA VAL A 196 -15.23 -17.63 -13.77
C VAL A 196 -14.59 -16.57 -14.65
N TYR A 197 -13.48 -15.97 -14.20
CA TYR A 197 -12.72 -15.02 -15.00
C TYR A 197 -12.20 -15.65 -16.28
N LEU A 198 -11.53 -16.80 -16.21
CA LEU A 198 -10.98 -17.48 -17.39
C LEU A 198 -12.06 -17.93 -18.37
N GLN A 199 -13.21 -18.39 -17.87
CA GLN A 199 -14.34 -18.79 -18.71
C GLN A 199 -15.02 -17.63 -19.44
N ASN A 200 -14.95 -16.41 -18.88
CA ASN A 200 -15.65 -15.23 -19.40
C ASN A 200 -14.67 -14.10 -19.75
N GLN A 201 -13.40 -14.41 -19.96
CA GLN A 201 -12.33 -13.41 -20.04
C GLN A 201 -12.59 -12.39 -21.14
N GLU A 202 -13.02 -12.84 -22.33
CA GLU A 202 -13.30 -11.95 -23.46
C GLU A 202 -14.39 -10.92 -23.14
N LEU A 203 -15.47 -11.38 -22.47
CA LEU A 203 -16.58 -10.52 -22.07
C LEU A 203 -16.13 -9.51 -21.01
N ILE A 204 -15.44 -10.00 -19.97
CA ILE A 204 -14.96 -9.17 -18.86
C ILE A 204 -13.98 -8.12 -19.40
N ASP A 205 -12.99 -8.53 -20.18
CA ASP A 205 -12.00 -7.63 -20.77
C ASP A 205 -12.63 -6.59 -21.69
N HIS A 206 -13.66 -6.98 -22.45
CA HIS A 206 -14.40 -6.05 -23.29
C HIS A 206 -15.17 -5.01 -22.44
N HIS A 207 -15.83 -5.43 -21.35
CA HIS A 207 -16.51 -4.53 -20.43
C HIS A 207 -15.54 -3.60 -19.70
N VAL A 208 -14.39 -4.11 -19.25
CA VAL A 208 -13.34 -3.31 -18.60
C VAL A 208 -12.77 -2.28 -19.57
N ARG A 209 -12.46 -2.67 -20.82
CA ARG A 209 -12.00 -1.73 -21.87
C ARG A 209 -13.04 -0.67 -22.20
N ARG A 210 -14.31 -1.05 -22.28
CA ARG A 210 -15.40 -0.08 -22.52
C ARG A 210 -15.54 0.88 -21.34
N ALA A 211 -15.49 0.38 -20.10
CA ALA A 211 -15.57 1.20 -18.92
C ALA A 211 -14.39 2.18 -18.81
N SER A 212 -13.17 1.72 -19.11
CA SER A 212 -11.99 2.59 -19.11
C SER A 212 -12.04 3.62 -20.24
N ALA A 213 -12.52 3.27 -21.43
CA ALA A 213 -12.74 4.21 -22.52
C ALA A 213 -13.75 5.30 -22.13
N VAL A 214 -14.91 4.92 -21.59
CA VAL A 214 -15.94 5.87 -21.14
C VAL A 214 -15.44 6.75 -20.00
N ALA A 215 -14.71 6.18 -19.03
CA ALA A 215 -14.11 6.95 -17.94
C ALA A 215 -13.07 7.95 -18.47
N ASN A 216 -12.23 7.53 -19.42
CA ASN A 216 -11.23 8.41 -20.01
C ASN A 216 -11.92 9.52 -20.82
N ASP A 217 -12.95 9.21 -21.61
CA ASP A 217 -13.73 10.22 -22.34
C ASP A 217 -14.35 11.25 -21.39
N GLN A 218 -14.91 10.81 -20.26
CA GLN A 218 -15.44 11.73 -19.24
C GLN A 218 -14.34 12.59 -18.61
N ILE A 219 -13.16 12.02 -18.34
CA ILE A 219 -12.01 12.77 -17.82
C ILE A 219 -11.53 13.80 -18.84
N GLN A 220 -11.44 13.43 -20.13
CA GLN A 220 -11.05 14.37 -21.19
C GLN A 220 -12.08 15.47 -21.38
N ASN A 221 -13.38 15.14 -21.35
CA ASN A 221 -14.45 16.12 -21.41
C ASN A 221 -14.44 17.07 -20.21
N ALA A 222 -14.22 16.55 -19.00
CA ALA A 222 -14.10 17.36 -17.79
C ALA A 222 -12.87 18.27 -17.83
N ARG A 223 -11.72 17.77 -18.32
CA ARG A 223 -10.51 18.57 -18.55
C ARG A 223 -10.76 19.67 -19.58
N GLY A 224 -11.34 19.33 -20.72
CA GLY A 224 -11.68 20.31 -21.76
C GLY A 224 -12.67 21.37 -21.28
N LEU A 225 -13.63 21.01 -20.42
CA LEU A 225 -14.56 21.95 -19.80
C LEU A 225 -13.86 22.85 -18.77
N ALA A 226 -12.98 22.28 -17.93
CA ALA A 226 -12.18 23.03 -16.98
C ALA A 226 -11.21 24.00 -17.69
N GLU A 227 -10.57 23.58 -18.78
CA GLU A 227 -9.71 24.43 -19.61
C GLU A 227 -10.50 25.56 -20.25
N LYS A 228 -11.70 25.30 -20.79
CA LYS A 228 -12.58 26.34 -21.35
C LYS A 228 -12.99 27.35 -20.30
N HIS A 229 -13.44 26.91 -19.13
CA HIS A 229 -13.81 27.84 -18.05
C HIS A 229 -12.59 28.63 -17.56
N THR A 230 -11.45 27.98 -17.38
CA THR A 230 -10.21 28.66 -16.95
C THR A 230 -9.75 29.69 -18.00
N ALA A 231 -9.84 29.35 -19.30
CA ALA A 231 -9.55 30.25 -20.40
C ALA A 231 -10.52 31.44 -20.41
N ASP A 232 -11.83 31.21 -20.28
CA ASP A 232 -12.85 32.25 -20.25
C ASP A 232 -12.68 33.21 -19.07
N TYR A 233 -12.40 32.69 -17.88
CA TYR A 233 -12.13 33.53 -16.70
C TYR A 233 -10.81 34.30 -16.84
N SER A 234 -9.75 33.67 -17.38
CA SER A 234 -8.48 34.35 -17.63
C SER A 234 -8.61 35.45 -18.70
N ALA A 235 -9.41 35.22 -19.74
CA ALA A 235 -9.70 36.19 -20.78
C ALA A 235 -10.51 37.37 -20.24
N LYS A 236 -11.53 37.10 -19.43
CA LYS A 236 -12.30 38.16 -18.72
C LYS A 236 -11.41 38.96 -17.77
N ALA A 237 -10.55 38.29 -16.99
CA ALA A 237 -9.61 38.97 -16.09
C ALA A 237 -8.62 39.86 -16.84
N LYS A 238 -8.05 39.37 -17.95
CA LYS A 238 -7.19 40.18 -18.83
C LYS A 238 -7.95 41.38 -19.40
N ALA A 239 -9.17 41.19 -19.89
CA ALA A 239 -10.00 42.26 -20.42
C ALA A 239 -10.29 43.35 -19.36
N TYR A 240 -10.60 42.97 -18.12
CA TYR A 240 -10.77 43.94 -17.03
C TYR A 240 -9.47 44.67 -16.67
N ALA A 241 -8.35 43.96 -16.61
CA ALA A 241 -7.05 44.59 -16.35
C ALA A 241 -6.65 45.57 -17.46
N THR A 242 -6.92 45.22 -18.72
CA THR A 242 -6.70 46.10 -19.87
C THR A 242 -7.63 47.31 -19.82
N ASP A 243 -8.93 47.15 -19.57
CA ASP A 243 -9.88 48.28 -19.45
C ASP A 243 -9.49 49.25 -18.32
N LEU A 244 -9.04 48.73 -17.17
CA LEU A 244 -8.51 49.58 -16.10
C LEU A 244 -7.26 50.33 -16.56
N THR A 245 -6.31 49.62 -17.16
CA THR A 245 -5.06 50.21 -17.65
C THR A 245 -5.33 51.28 -18.72
N ASP A 246 -6.22 51.02 -19.67
CA ASP A 246 -6.63 51.94 -20.72
C ASP A 246 -7.33 53.18 -20.14
N LYS A 247 -8.20 53.01 -19.14
CA LYS A 247 -8.82 54.14 -18.43
C LYS A 247 -7.79 54.99 -17.68
N PHE A 248 -6.82 54.36 -17.01
CA PHE A 248 -5.74 55.09 -16.36
C PHE A 248 -4.88 55.84 -17.38
N VAL A 249 -4.36 55.16 -18.39
CA VAL A 249 -3.54 55.77 -19.45
C VAL A 249 -4.29 56.90 -20.17
N GLY A 250 -5.57 56.70 -20.50
CA GLY A 250 -6.44 57.71 -21.09
C GLY A 250 -6.66 58.92 -20.18
N ALA A 251 -6.85 58.72 -18.87
CA ALA A 251 -6.95 59.81 -17.90
C ALA A 251 -5.63 60.59 -17.76
N TYR A 252 -4.48 59.91 -17.81
CA TYR A 252 -3.16 60.55 -17.77
C TYR A 252 -2.85 61.32 -19.07
N GLN A 253 -3.16 60.74 -20.23
CA GLN A 253 -2.98 61.41 -21.52
C GLN A 253 -3.96 62.58 -21.72
N GLY A 254 -5.19 62.48 -21.21
CA GLY A 254 -6.17 63.56 -21.18
C GLY A 254 -5.74 64.71 -20.27
N ARG A 255 -5.10 64.42 -19.12
CA ARG A 255 -4.51 65.45 -18.26
C ARG A 255 -3.32 66.16 -18.89
N GLN A 256 -2.51 65.49 -19.72
CA GLN A 256 -1.38 66.15 -20.39
C GLN A 256 -1.81 67.14 -21.49
N LYS A 257 -3.08 67.11 -21.92
CA LYS A 257 -3.64 68.10 -22.86
C LYS A 257 -4.20 69.35 -22.17
N ILE A 258 -4.26 69.41 -20.83
CA ILE A 258 -4.81 70.57 -20.12
C ILE A 258 -3.74 71.24 -19.25
N THR A 259 -3.36 72.45 -19.69
CA THR A 259 -2.79 73.59 -18.93
C THR A 259 -1.28 73.76 -18.92
N LYS A 260 -0.85 74.64 -19.84
CA LYS A 260 0.31 75.54 -19.74
C LYS A 260 0.06 76.54 -18.58
N PRO A 261 0.99 76.76 -17.63
CA PRO A 261 0.72 77.60 -16.46
C PRO A 261 1.01 79.07 -16.73
N ASP A 262 0.10 79.95 -16.32
CA ASP A 262 0.39 81.38 -16.05
C ASP A 262 0.01 81.68 -14.59
N THR A 263 0.88 82.46 -13.93
CA THR A 263 0.97 82.79 -12.49
C THR A 263 0.00 83.92 -12.06
N PRO A 264 -0.10 84.32 -10.75
CA PRO A 264 -1.36 84.55 -10.02
C PRO A 264 -1.63 86.06 -9.75
N PRO A 265 -2.69 86.45 -9.00
CA PRO A 265 -2.43 86.79 -7.59
C PRO A 265 -3.60 86.67 -6.57
N ALA A 266 -3.16 86.52 -5.32
CA ALA A 266 -3.58 87.23 -4.10
C ALA A 266 -4.90 86.94 -3.34
N ASP A 267 -4.69 86.84 -2.02
CA ASP A 267 -5.55 87.12 -0.88
C ASP A 267 -6.49 86.04 -0.34
N ALA A 268 -5.96 85.33 0.66
CA ALA A 268 -6.71 84.87 1.83
C ALA A 268 -6.66 86.02 2.89
N PRO A 269 -7.51 86.08 3.95
CA PRO A 269 -7.49 84.97 4.92
C PRO A 269 -8.74 84.75 5.85
N VAL A 270 -8.71 83.56 6.50
CA VAL A 270 -9.29 83.10 7.80
C VAL A 270 -10.81 83.14 8.11
N ALA A 271 -11.41 81.99 8.44
CA ALA A 271 -11.65 81.51 9.83
C ALA A 271 -12.89 80.61 10.05
N ALA A 272 -12.73 79.70 11.03
CA ALA A 272 -13.74 79.10 11.94
C ALA A 272 -14.35 77.70 11.61
N GLU A 273 -13.60 76.66 12.00
CA GLU A 273 -13.91 75.71 13.09
C GLU A 273 -15.39 75.41 13.46
N THR A 274 -15.82 74.13 13.38
CA THR A 274 -16.18 73.25 14.54
C THR A 274 -16.88 71.95 14.11
N THR A 275 -16.17 70.84 14.37
CA THR A 275 -16.55 69.66 15.16
C THR A 275 -18.03 69.25 15.30
N GLY A 276 -18.35 67.97 15.07
CA GLY A 276 -19.57 67.36 15.61
C GLY A 276 -19.98 66.01 15.01
N VAL A 277 -19.24 64.94 15.33
CA VAL A 277 -19.69 63.55 15.19
C VAL A 277 -20.80 63.27 16.19
N GLN A 278 -21.91 62.65 15.77
CA GLN A 278 -22.69 61.84 16.69
C GLN A 278 -23.33 60.61 16.00
N VAL A 279 -23.09 59.48 16.66
CA VAL A 279 -23.47 58.11 16.37
C VAL A 279 -24.71 57.74 17.20
N ALA A 280 -25.41 56.68 16.76
CA ALA A 280 -26.49 55.94 17.41
C ALA A 280 -27.91 56.54 17.25
N SER A 281 -28.95 55.77 16.94
CA SER A 281 -29.18 54.33 17.20
C SER A 281 -29.84 53.63 16.01
#